data_AF-A0A9E2V1V4-F1
#
_entry.id   AF-A0A9E2V1V4-F1
#
_cell.length_a   1.000
_cell.length_b   1.000
_cell.length_c   1.000
_cell.angle_alpha   90.00
_cell.angle_beta   90.00
_cell.angle_gamma   90.00
#
_symmetry.space_group_name_H-M   'P 1'
#
loop_
_entity.id
_entity.type
_entity.pdbx_description
1 polymer ?
#
loop_
_entity_poly.entity_id
_entity_poly.type
_entity_poly.pdbx_seq_one_letter_code
_entity_poly.pdbx_strand_id
1 'polypeptide(L)'
;MSERTEGPTAPTEPPVETTQTAAGRVRSRLARFGGRATVAFPAIEPVLQAVRANHPKGDVAIIEHAFVVAERAHRGQLRKSGDPYITHPIAVATILAELGMTPATLAAALLHDTVEDTDYSLDQLREDFGPEVAMLVDGVTKLDKVQYGDAAQAETVRKMVVAMSRDIRVLVIKLADRLHNARTWKFVAPASAERKARETLEIYAPLAHRLGMNTIKWELEDLSFATLYPKVYDEIVHLVAERAPAREEYLATVRDEVTADLKTAKIKAVVTGRPKHYYSIYQKMIVRGRDFADIYDLVGVRVLVDTVRDCYAALGALHSH
;
A
#
# COMPACT_ATOMS: atom_id res chain seq x y z
N MET A 1 -28.47 47.31 69.66
CA MET A 1 -29.23 48.42 69.06
C MET A 1 -29.27 48.12 67.57
N SER A 2 -30.33 47.45 67.09
CA SER A 2 -31.52 48.06 66.42
C SER A 2 -31.11 48.70 65.08
N GLU A 3 -31.66 48.38 63.91
CA GLU A 3 -33.08 48.24 63.52
C GLU A 3 -33.21 47.34 62.26
N ARG A 4 -34.24 46.46 62.17
CA ARG A 4 -35.50 46.54 61.37
C ARG A 4 -35.28 46.45 59.83
N THR A 5 -36.07 45.73 59.02
CA THR A 5 -37.54 45.57 59.01
C THR A 5 -37.97 44.39 58.12
N GLU A 6 -39.08 43.77 58.49
CA GLU A 6 -39.87 42.74 57.78
C GLU A 6 -40.71 43.33 56.62
N GLY A 7 -41.22 42.47 55.71
CA GLY A 7 -42.44 42.78 54.94
C GLY A 7 -42.68 41.94 53.67
N PRO A 8 -43.94 41.68 53.25
CA PRO A 8 -44.40 40.33 52.91
C PRO A 8 -45.19 40.13 51.58
N THR A 9 -45.34 38.84 51.19
CA THR A 9 -46.46 38.09 50.55
C THR A 9 -47.32 38.58 49.35
N ALA A 10 -47.44 37.65 48.37
CA ALA A 10 -48.60 37.25 47.52
C ALA A 10 -48.99 38.13 46.30
N PRO A 11 -49.83 37.68 45.31
CA PRO A 11 -50.50 36.39 45.07
C PRO A 11 -50.44 35.86 43.59
N THR A 12 -51.20 34.79 43.33
CA THR A 12 -51.43 33.97 42.13
C THR A 12 -52.50 34.48 41.12
N GLU A 13 -52.34 34.04 39.85
CA GLU A 13 -53.32 33.89 38.72
C GLU A 13 -53.87 35.16 38.00
N PRO A 14 -54.38 35.11 36.72
CA PRO A 14 -54.83 33.96 35.88
C PRO A 14 -54.34 33.97 34.39
N PRO A 15 -54.79 33.04 33.51
CA PRO A 15 -54.44 33.00 32.07
C PRO A 15 -55.50 33.67 31.18
N VAL A 16 -55.10 34.24 30.04
CA VAL A 16 -56.02 34.70 28.98
C VAL A 16 -55.42 34.41 27.60
N GLU A 17 -56.16 33.62 26.80
CA GLU A 17 -55.93 33.37 25.38
C GLU A 17 -56.19 34.62 24.53
N THR A 18 -55.47 34.77 23.41
CA THR A 18 -55.97 35.52 22.25
C THR A 18 -55.31 35.04 20.95
N THR A 19 -56.07 34.25 20.20
CA THR A 19 -56.26 34.24 18.72
C THR A 19 -55.11 34.57 17.76
N GLN A 20 -54.75 33.53 16.99
CA GLN A 20 -54.69 33.43 15.51
C GLN A 20 -53.99 34.52 14.68
N THR A 21 -53.01 34.10 13.87
CA THR A 21 -53.05 34.12 12.38
C THR A 21 -51.91 33.21 11.85
N ALA A 22 -52.24 32.09 11.21
CA ALA A 22 -52.27 31.90 9.75
C ALA A 22 -50.89 32.02 9.08
N ALA A 23 -50.28 30.88 8.77
CA ALA A 23 -49.96 30.42 7.40
C ALA A 23 -48.68 29.57 7.34
N GLY A 24 -48.83 28.37 6.77
CA GLY A 24 -47.76 27.71 6.02
C GLY A 24 -46.90 26.70 6.77
N ARG A 25 -47.36 25.45 6.83
CA ARG A 25 -46.49 24.25 6.68
C ARG A 25 -47.35 23.00 6.47
N VAL A 26 -47.58 22.67 5.21
CA VAL A 26 -47.96 21.31 4.78
C VAL A 26 -46.86 20.80 3.86
N ARG A 27 -46.46 19.54 4.10
CA ARG A 27 -45.75 18.59 3.21
C ARG A 27 -44.24 18.43 3.43
N SER A 28 -43.89 17.37 4.16
CA SER A 28 -43.08 16.22 3.69
C SER A 28 -42.63 15.38 4.91
N ARG A 29 -43.46 14.47 5.41
CA ARG A 29 -43.40 13.01 5.13
C ARG A 29 -42.13 12.51 4.43
N LEU A 30 -41.48 11.57 5.11
CA LEU A 30 -40.70 10.44 4.59
C LEU A 30 -39.36 10.74 3.88
N ALA A 31 -38.30 10.84 4.68
CA ALA A 31 -36.94 10.45 4.28
C ALA A 31 -36.13 10.02 5.52
N ARG A 32 -36.49 8.88 6.11
CA ARG A 32 -35.62 8.12 7.03
C ARG A 32 -35.37 6.74 6.43
N PHE A 33 -34.65 6.73 5.32
CA PHE A 33 -33.98 5.55 4.79
C PHE A 33 -32.62 6.00 4.25
N GLY A 34 -31.56 5.41 4.78
CA GLY A 34 -30.18 5.80 4.53
C GLY A 34 -29.41 5.93 5.84
N GLY A 35 -29.32 4.84 6.60
CA GLY A 35 -28.34 4.73 7.66
C GLY A 35 -26.95 4.92 7.03
N ARG A 36 -26.34 6.08 7.30
CA ARG A 36 -24.90 6.24 7.14
C ARG A 36 -24.30 5.29 8.17
N ALA A 37 -23.82 4.12 7.72
CA ALA A 37 -23.06 3.24 8.58
C ALA A 37 -21.93 4.09 9.18
N THR A 38 -21.92 4.19 10.50
CA THR A 38 -20.82 4.76 11.26
C THR A 38 -19.55 4.01 10.85
N VAL A 39 -18.57 4.70 10.28
CA VAL A 39 -17.26 4.12 9.97
C VAL A 39 -16.62 3.76 11.31
N ALA A 40 -16.71 2.48 11.71
CA ALA A 40 -16.25 2.02 13.01
C ALA A 40 -14.72 2.15 13.15
N PHE A 41 -13.98 2.15 12.04
CA PHE A 41 -12.52 2.18 12.03
C PHE A 41 -11.96 3.02 10.86
N PRO A 42 -11.82 4.35 11.01
CA PRO A 42 -11.32 5.23 9.94
C PRO A 42 -9.94 4.85 9.40
N ALA A 43 -9.09 4.26 10.25
CA ALA A 43 -7.71 3.92 9.91
C ALA A 43 -7.58 2.76 8.91
N ILE A 44 -8.54 1.84 8.88
CA ILE A 44 -8.54 0.70 7.96
C ILE A 44 -9.54 0.85 6.81
N GLU A 45 -10.29 1.95 6.74
CA GLU A 45 -11.28 2.16 5.68
C GLU A 45 -10.70 2.00 4.25
N PRO A 46 -9.47 2.46 3.93
CA PRO A 46 -8.87 2.19 2.63
C PRO A 46 -8.72 0.70 2.33
N VAL A 47 -8.34 -0.09 3.34
CA VAL A 47 -8.24 -1.55 3.27
C VAL A 47 -9.62 -2.16 3.00
N LEU A 48 -10.64 -1.76 3.77
CA LEU A 48 -12.00 -2.28 3.63
C LEU A 48 -12.60 -1.91 2.26
N GLN A 49 -12.33 -0.72 1.76
CA GLN A 49 -12.80 -0.28 0.44
C GLN A 49 -12.17 -1.11 -0.68
N ALA A 50 -10.85 -1.33 -0.64
CA ALA A 50 -10.16 -2.18 -1.61
C ALA A 50 -10.66 -3.63 -1.57
N VAL A 51 -10.95 -4.16 -0.37
CA VAL A 51 -11.53 -5.50 -0.21
C VAL A 51 -12.94 -5.57 -0.79
N ARG A 52 -13.81 -4.59 -0.53
CA ARG A 52 -15.16 -4.56 -1.10
C ARG A 52 -15.14 -4.51 -2.63
N ALA A 53 -14.14 -3.85 -3.23
CA ALA A 53 -13.97 -3.79 -4.68
C ALA A 53 -13.47 -5.11 -5.28
N ASN A 54 -12.49 -5.76 -4.65
CA ASN A 54 -11.82 -6.96 -5.18
C ASN A 54 -12.50 -8.27 -4.76
N HIS A 55 -13.11 -8.29 -3.56
CA HIS A 55 -13.77 -9.43 -2.93
C HIS A 55 -15.13 -9.03 -2.36
N PRO A 56 -16.18 -8.84 -3.20
CA PRO A 56 -17.50 -8.37 -2.73
C PRO A 56 -18.19 -9.30 -1.72
N LYS A 57 -17.79 -10.57 -1.68
CA LYS A 57 -18.28 -11.59 -0.73
C LYS A 57 -17.29 -11.89 0.40
N GLY A 58 -16.17 -11.18 0.45
CA GLY A 58 -15.16 -11.35 1.48
C GLY A 58 -15.71 -10.97 2.85
N ASP A 59 -15.39 -11.76 3.86
CA ASP A 59 -15.74 -11.41 5.23
C ASP A 59 -14.85 -10.24 5.68
N VAL A 60 -15.46 -9.07 5.87
CA VAL A 60 -14.77 -7.86 6.32
C VAL A 60 -14.60 -7.88 7.84
N ALA A 61 -15.43 -8.63 8.57
CA ALA A 61 -15.40 -8.70 10.03
C ALA A 61 -14.10 -9.31 10.55
N ILE A 62 -13.51 -10.27 9.82
CA ILE A 62 -12.20 -10.83 10.18
C ILE A 62 -11.09 -9.77 10.17
N ILE A 63 -11.16 -8.80 9.26
CA ILE A 63 -10.18 -7.71 9.13
C ILE A 63 -10.37 -6.70 10.27
N GLU A 64 -11.61 -6.34 10.56
CA GLU A 64 -11.95 -5.46 11.69
C GLU A 64 -11.52 -6.08 13.02
N HIS A 65 -11.78 -7.38 13.22
CA HIS A 65 -11.36 -8.11 14.41
C HIS A 65 -9.82 -8.16 14.52
N ALA A 66 -9.12 -8.46 13.41
CA ALA A 66 -7.66 -8.47 13.37
C ALA A 66 -7.07 -7.10 13.71
N PHE A 67 -7.68 -6.01 13.22
CA PHE A 67 -7.27 -4.65 13.54
C PHE A 67 -7.38 -4.35 15.04
N VAL A 68 -8.52 -4.69 15.67
CA VAL A 68 -8.72 -4.47 17.11
C VAL A 68 -7.70 -5.25 17.94
N VAL A 69 -7.43 -6.51 17.57
CA VAL A 69 -6.43 -7.35 18.24
C VAL A 69 -5.03 -6.75 18.07
N ALA A 70 -4.64 -6.37 16.86
CA ALA A 70 -3.34 -5.76 16.58
C ALA A 70 -3.15 -4.42 17.32
N GLU A 71 -4.18 -3.55 17.32
CA GLU A 71 -4.14 -2.27 18.02
C GLU A 71 -3.97 -2.46 19.53
N ARG A 72 -4.67 -3.45 20.10
CA ARG A 72 -4.54 -3.80 21.52
C ARG A 72 -3.16 -4.37 21.83
N ALA A 73 -2.67 -5.29 21.01
CA ALA A 73 -1.38 -5.97 21.21
C ALA A 73 -0.21 -4.96 21.17
N HIS A 74 -0.24 -4.03 20.22
CA HIS A 74 0.79 -3.01 20.06
C HIS A 74 0.51 -1.70 20.81
N ARG A 75 -0.43 -1.69 21.77
CA ARG A 75 -0.80 -0.48 22.51
C ARG A 75 0.40 0.04 23.31
N GLY A 76 0.77 1.31 23.07
CA GLY A 76 1.89 1.96 23.74
C GLY A 76 3.25 1.68 23.09
N GLN A 77 3.31 0.85 22.05
CA GLN A 77 4.52 0.63 21.26
C GLN A 77 4.67 1.73 20.20
N LEU A 78 5.88 2.28 20.09
CA LEU A 78 6.24 3.31 19.12
C LEU A 78 7.25 2.76 18.11
N ARG A 79 7.13 3.20 16.85
CA ARG A 79 8.14 2.97 15.80
C ARG A 79 9.36 3.85 16.05
N LYS A 80 10.46 3.53 15.37
CA LYS A 80 11.67 4.38 15.38
C LYS A 80 11.43 5.79 14.82
N SER A 81 10.37 6.00 14.04
CA SER A 81 9.91 7.32 13.59
C SER A 81 9.20 8.13 14.67
N GLY A 82 8.76 7.51 15.77
CA GLY A 82 7.92 8.10 16.79
C GLY A 82 6.41 7.85 16.61
N ASP A 83 5.99 7.29 15.47
CA ASP A 83 4.59 6.98 15.20
C ASP A 83 4.11 5.74 15.97
N PRO A 84 2.80 5.60 16.25
CA PRO A 84 2.23 4.37 16.83
C PRO A 84 2.55 3.14 15.97
N TYR A 85 2.92 2.03 16.60
CA TYR A 85 3.34 0.82 15.87
C TYR A 85 2.27 0.26 14.93
N ILE A 86 1.00 0.40 15.30
CA ILE A 86 -0.16 -0.05 14.49
C ILE A 86 -0.18 0.53 13.07
N THR A 87 0.46 1.67 12.83
CA THR A 87 0.57 2.27 11.48
C THR A 87 1.27 1.36 10.49
N HIS A 88 2.22 0.53 10.95
CA HIS A 88 2.95 -0.40 10.10
C HIS A 88 2.08 -1.56 9.60
N PRO A 89 1.44 -2.37 10.47
CA PRO A 89 0.54 -3.43 10.02
C PRO A 89 -0.59 -2.92 9.12
N ILE A 90 -1.17 -1.74 9.40
CA ILE A 90 -2.20 -1.13 8.53
C ILE A 90 -1.62 -0.85 7.13
N ALA A 91 -0.43 -0.28 7.04
CA ALA A 91 0.19 0.03 5.76
C ALA A 91 0.53 -1.24 4.96
N VAL A 92 1.01 -2.30 5.63
CA VAL A 92 1.26 -3.61 5.00
C VAL A 92 -0.05 -4.20 4.46
N ALA A 93 -1.12 -4.20 5.28
CA ALA A 93 -2.44 -4.64 4.86
C ALA A 93 -3.00 -3.80 3.70
N THR A 94 -2.72 -2.50 3.66
CA THR A 94 -3.14 -1.62 2.56
C THR A 94 -2.47 -2.00 1.24
N ILE A 95 -1.14 -2.22 1.25
CA ILE A 95 -0.40 -2.69 0.07
C ILE A 95 -0.99 -4.02 -0.45
N LEU A 96 -1.30 -4.95 0.46
CA LEU A 96 -1.87 -6.25 0.09
C LEU A 96 -3.32 -6.14 -0.42
N ALA A 97 -4.11 -5.21 0.11
CA ALA A 97 -5.48 -4.99 -0.32
C ALA A 97 -5.53 -4.38 -1.73
N GLU A 98 -4.62 -3.47 -2.06
CA GLU A 98 -4.43 -2.92 -3.41
C GLU A 98 -4.04 -4.00 -4.43
N LEU A 99 -3.29 -5.02 -3.99
CA LEU A 99 -2.96 -6.19 -4.81
C LEU A 99 -4.12 -7.19 -4.94
N GLY A 100 -5.26 -6.93 -4.30
CA GLY A 100 -6.44 -7.78 -4.36
C GLY A 100 -6.32 -9.07 -3.53
N MET A 101 -5.57 -9.05 -2.43
CA MET A 101 -5.45 -10.22 -1.55
C MET A 101 -6.73 -10.52 -0.77
N THR A 102 -6.92 -11.80 -0.40
CA THR A 102 -8.10 -12.27 0.33
C THR A 102 -8.15 -11.74 1.77
N PRO A 103 -9.34 -11.60 2.39
CA PRO A 103 -9.47 -11.13 3.77
C PRO A 103 -8.62 -11.87 4.80
N ALA A 104 -8.47 -13.19 4.69
CA ALA A 104 -7.60 -13.98 5.57
C ALA A 104 -6.13 -13.56 5.50
N THR A 105 -5.62 -13.25 4.30
CA THR A 105 -4.25 -12.72 4.09
C THR A 105 -4.09 -11.34 4.71
N LEU A 106 -5.12 -10.49 4.62
CA LEU A 106 -5.10 -9.15 5.18
C LEU A 106 -5.16 -9.18 6.71
N ALA A 107 -5.96 -10.09 7.29
CA ALA A 107 -5.96 -10.36 8.72
C ALA A 107 -4.58 -10.85 9.18
N ALA A 108 -3.98 -11.80 8.46
CA ALA A 108 -2.61 -12.26 8.76
C ALA A 108 -1.58 -11.13 8.67
N ALA A 109 -1.71 -10.22 7.70
CA ALA A 109 -0.83 -9.06 7.57
C ALA A 109 -0.99 -8.04 8.70
N LEU A 110 -2.20 -7.84 9.23
CA LEU A 110 -2.42 -7.00 10.41
C LEU A 110 -1.80 -7.62 11.68
N LEU A 111 -1.71 -8.95 11.71
CA LEU A 111 -1.26 -9.72 12.88
C LEU A 111 0.18 -10.22 12.79
N HIS A 112 0.89 -9.97 11.67
CA HIS A 112 2.16 -10.66 11.38
C HIS A 112 3.25 -10.45 12.44
N ASP A 113 3.31 -9.26 13.03
CA ASP A 113 4.28 -8.91 14.09
C ASP A 113 3.74 -9.13 15.51
N THR A 114 2.45 -9.45 15.67
CA THR A 114 1.84 -9.58 17.01
C THR A 114 2.44 -10.75 17.79
N VAL A 115 2.76 -11.86 17.11
CA VAL A 115 3.32 -13.06 17.74
C VAL A 115 4.80 -12.90 18.09
N GLU A 116 5.52 -12.01 17.41
CA GLU A 116 6.94 -11.78 17.64
C GLU A 116 7.19 -10.70 18.69
N ASP A 117 6.44 -9.60 18.62
CA ASP A 117 6.69 -8.40 19.42
C ASP A 117 5.81 -8.28 20.68
N THR A 118 4.83 -9.17 20.87
CA THR A 118 3.85 -9.09 21.97
C THR A 118 3.64 -10.44 22.65
N ASP A 119 2.89 -10.45 23.77
CA ASP A 119 2.56 -11.66 24.53
C ASP A 119 1.49 -12.55 23.85
N TYR A 120 1.04 -12.19 22.64
CA TYR A 120 -0.01 -12.91 21.91
C TYR A 120 0.54 -14.20 21.31
N SER A 121 -0.03 -15.34 21.69
CA SER A 121 0.48 -16.67 21.30
C SER A 121 -0.11 -17.18 19.98
N LEU A 122 0.62 -18.09 19.32
CA LEU A 122 0.11 -18.78 18.12
C LEU A 122 -1.16 -19.60 18.38
N ASP A 123 -1.32 -20.13 19.59
CA ASP A 123 -2.51 -20.91 19.98
C ASP A 123 -3.73 -19.99 20.08
N GLN A 124 -3.59 -18.81 20.72
CA GLN A 124 -4.64 -17.79 20.75
C GLN A 124 -5.00 -17.31 19.33
N LEU A 125 -4.00 -17.04 18.49
CA LEU A 125 -4.23 -16.66 17.10
C LEU A 125 -5.04 -17.71 16.34
N ARG A 126 -4.77 -19.01 16.61
CA ARG A 126 -5.48 -20.13 15.99
C ARG A 126 -6.91 -20.26 16.48
N GLU A 127 -7.17 -19.98 17.76
CA GLU A 127 -8.51 -19.96 18.33
C GLU A 127 -9.34 -18.79 17.79
N ASP A 128 -8.75 -17.59 17.70
CA ASP A 128 -9.44 -16.35 17.34
C ASP A 128 -9.68 -16.21 15.82
N PHE A 129 -8.75 -16.67 14.98
CA PHE A 129 -8.77 -16.46 13.52
C PHE A 129 -8.70 -17.75 12.70
N GLY A 130 -8.57 -18.91 13.36
CA GLY A 130 -8.52 -20.21 12.71
C GLY A 130 -7.12 -20.65 12.25
N PRO A 131 -7.01 -21.90 11.77
CA PRO A 131 -5.73 -22.52 11.42
C PRO A 131 -5.05 -21.90 10.20
N GLU A 132 -5.83 -21.29 9.29
CA GLU A 132 -5.29 -20.68 8.07
C GLU A 132 -4.47 -19.42 8.38
N VAL A 133 -5.06 -18.47 9.10
CA VAL A 133 -4.40 -17.21 9.49
C VAL A 133 -3.19 -17.50 10.39
N ALA A 134 -3.34 -18.43 11.34
CA ALA A 134 -2.24 -18.84 12.22
C ALA A 134 -1.06 -19.44 11.44
N MET A 135 -1.31 -20.24 10.40
CA MET A 135 -0.26 -20.79 9.54
C MET A 135 0.46 -19.70 8.74
N LEU A 136 -0.27 -18.70 8.24
CA LEU A 136 0.32 -17.58 7.52
C LEU A 136 1.24 -16.75 8.43
N VAL A 137 0.77 -16.37 9.62
CA VAL A 137 1.56 -15.58 10.58
C VAL A 137 2.78 -16.36 11.06
N ASP A 138 2.62 -17.63 11.45
CA ASP A 138 3.74 -18.51 11.83
C ASP A 138 4.78 -18.64 10.70
N GLY A 139 4.33 -18.73 9.46
CA GLY A 139 5.20 -18.73 8.28
C GLY A 139 6.03 -17.45 8.15
N VAL A 140 5.41 -16.28 8.38
CA VAL A 140 6.09 -14.98 8.30
C VAL A 140 7.10 -14.83 9.44
N THR A 141 6.70 -15.08 10.69
CA THR A 141 7.59 -14.98 11.86
C THR A 141 8.79 -15.94 11.75
N LYS A 142 8.60 -17.13 11.18
CA LYS A 142 9.72 -18.07 10.94
C LYS A 142 10.70 -17.57 9.90
N LEU A 143 10.24 -16.85 8.87
CA LEU A 143 11.11 -16.26 7.87
C LEU A 143 12.00 -15.16 8.46
N ASP A 144 11.51 -14.41 9.44
CA ASP A 144 12.30 -13.38 10.12
C ASP A 144 13.45 -13.95 10.96
N LYS A 145 13.22 -15.10 11.60
CA LYS A 145 14.22 -15.77 12.46
C LYS A 145 15.35 -16.48 11.70
N VAL A 146 15.31 -16.55 10.36
CA VAL A 146 16.28 -17.31 9.54
C VAL A 146 17.54 -16.50 9.17
N GLN A 147 17.65 -15.27 9.66
CA GLN A 147 18.80 -14.36 9.49
C GLN A 147 19.91 -14.71 10.53
N TYR A 148 21.21 -14.95 10.29
CA TYR A 148 22.19 -14.56 9.27
C TYR A 148 23.45 -15.46 9.36
N GLY A 149 24.22 -15.50 8.26
CA GLY A 149 25.67 -15.72 8.23
C GLY A 149 26.24 -15.47 6.82
N ASP A 150 27.44 -14.88 6.68
CA ASP A 150 28.04 -14.49 5.38
C ASP A 150 28.29 -15.67 4.41
N ALA A 151 28.13 -16.91 4.87
CA ALA A 151 28.20 -18.13 4.06
C ALA A 151 26.81 -18.74 3.72
N ALA A 152 25.70 -18.09 4.10
CA ALA A 152 24.37 -18.70 4.15
C ALA A 152 23.40 -18.31 3.03
N GLN A 153 23.81 -17.61 1.95
CA GLN A 153 22.88 -17.25 0.87
C GLN A 153 22.13 -18.49 0.31
N ALA A 154 22.82 -19.62 0.11
CA ALA A 154 22.19 -20.85 -0.36
C ALA A 154 21.25 -21.49 0.68
N GLU A 155 21.56 -21.36 1.98
CA GLU A 155 20.73 -21.91 3.06
C GLU A 155 19.50 -21.05 3.34
N THR A 156 19.65 -19.73 3.31
CA THR A 156 18.55 -18.74 3.40
C THR A 156 17.59 -18.91 2.23
N VAL A 157 18.09 -19.03 0.99
CA VAL A 157 17.24 -19.32 -0.17
C VAL A 157 16.55 -20.67 -0.02
N ARG A 158 17.24 -21.72 0.47
CA ARG A 158 16.64 -23.04 0.67
C ARG A 158 15.57 -23.06 1.77
N LYS A 159 15.80 -22.36 2.89
CA LYS A 159 14.81 -22.20 3.98
C LYS A 159 13.64 -21.31 3.58
N MET A 160 13.87 -20.25 2.81
CA MET A 160 12.82 -19.48 2.16
C MET A 160 11.98 -20.36 1.24
N VAL A 161 12.59 -21.17 0.38
CA VAL A 161 11.89 -22.14 -0.50
C VAL A 161 11.06 -23.14 0.32
N VAL A 162 11.57 -23.61 1.47
CA VAL A 162 10.81 -24.52 2.37
C VAL A 162 9.64 -23.80 3.06
N ALA A 163 9.81 -22.56 3.52
CA ALA A 163 8.72 -21.76 4.09
C ALA A 163 7.66 -21.41 3.03
N MET A 164 8.09 -21.10 1.80
CA MET A 164 7.24 -20.86 0.63
C MET A 164 6.52 -22.13 0.13
N SER A 165 7.04 -23.32 0.41
CA SER A 165 6.50 -24.58 -0.11
C SER A 165 5.09 -24.90 0.39
N ARG A 166 4.67 -24.29 1.51
CA ARG A 166 3.33 -24.50 2.08
C ARG A 166 2.32 -23.50 1.55
N ASP A 167 2.68 -22.22 1.49
CA ASP A 167 1.79 -21.17 1.00
C ASP A 167 2.56 -19.94 0.49
N ILE A 168 2.30 -19.58 -0.76
CA ILE A 168 2.95 -18.43 -1.41
C ILE A 168 2.55 -17.10 -0.78
N ARG A 169 1.38 -17.02 -0.13
CA ARG A 169 0.85 -15.82 0.54
C ARG A 169 1.78 -15.34 1.65
N VAL A 170 2.50 -16.25 2.31
CA VAL A 170 3.51 -15.93 3.33
C VAL A 170 4.60 -15.03 2.74
N LEU A 171 5.09 -15.36 1.54
CA LEU A 171 6.11 -14.55 0.87
C LEU A 171 5.55 -13.19 0.42
N VAL A 172 4.30 -13.15 -0.05
CA VAL A 172 3.65 -11.90 -0.46
C VAL A 172 3.51 -10.95 0.74
N ILE A 173 3.07 -11.45 1.90
CA ILE A 173 3.04 -10.67 3.15
C ILE A 173 4.44 -10.16 3.47
N LYS A 174 5.46 -11.03 3.37
CA LYS A 174 6.83 -10.64 3.70
C LYS A 174 7.41 -9.57 2.77
N LEU A 175 7.09 -9.63 1.47
CA LEU A 175 7.49 -8.61 0.50
C LEU A 175 6.81 -7.27 0.79
N ALA A 176 5.52 -7.28 1.17
CA ALA A 176 4.80 -6.06 1.54
C ALA A 176 5.35 -5.44 2.83
N ASP A 177 5.67 -6.26 3.84
CA ASP A 177 6.39 -5.84 5.04
C ASP A 177 7.74 -5.21 4.67
N ARG A 178 8.57 -5.92 3.89
CA ARG A 178 9.88 -5.41 3.48
C ARG A 178 9.78 -4.10 2.72
N LEU A 179 8.76 -3.94 1.86
CA LEU A 179 8.49 -2.71 1.12
C LEU A 179 8.16 -1.54 2.05
N HIS A 180 7.24 -1.72 3.00
CA HIS A 180 6.92 -0.67 3.96
C HIS A 180 8.13 -0.33 4.84
N ASN A 181 8.88 -1.33 5.26
CA ASN A 181 10.12 -1.12 6.01
C ASN A 181 11.15 -0.34 5.18
N ALA A 182 11.28 -0.61 3.88
CA ALA A 182 12.15 0.15 2.97
C ALA A 182 11.76 1.62 2.85
N ARG A 183 10.46 1.93 2.78
CA ARG A 183 9.93 3.32 2.77
C ARG A 183 10.28 4.11 4.04
N THR A 184 10.64 3.44 5.13
CA THR A 184 10.93 4.06 6.44
C THR A 184 12.39 3.97 6.88
N TRP A 185 13.32 3.51 6.01
CA TRP A 185 14.74 3.39 6.35
C TRP A 185 15.42 4.70 6.74
N LYS A 186 14.88 5.85 6.33
CA LYS A 186 15.37 7.18 6.74
C LYS A 186 15.40 7.42 8.26
N PHE A 187 14.63 6.65 9.04
CA PHE A 187 14.59 6.73 10.50
C PHE A 187 15.45 5.66 11.19
N VAL A 188 16.16 4.83 10.44
CA VAL A 188 16.98 3.73 10.95
C VAL A 188 18.45 4.10 10.83
N ALA A 189 19.29 3.56 11.73
CA ALA A 189 20.74 3.76 11.67
C ALA A 189 21.29 3.34 10.28
N PRO A 190 22.19 4.13 9.66
CA PRO A 190 22.67 3.91 8.29
C PRO A 190 23.22 2.50 8.06
N ALA A 191 24.05 1.97 8.96
CA ALA A 191 24.62 0.63 8.84
C ALA A 191 23.54 -0.48 8.79
N SER A 192 22.45 -0.33 9.56
CA SER A 192 21.34 -1.29 9.51
C SER A 192 20.50 -1.11 8.24
N ALA A 193 20.36 0.12 7.74
CA ALA A 193 19.64 0.39 6.51
C ALA A 193 20.38 -0.19 5.30
N GLU A 194 21.71 0.00 5.22
CA GLU A 194 22.57 -0.56 4.17
C GLU A 194 22.51 -2.09 4.13
N ARG A 195 22.61 -2.77 5.29
CA ARG A 195 22.48 -4.23 5.35
C ARG A 195 21.13 -4.70 4.81
N LYS A 196 20.03 -4.07 5.26
CA LYS A 196 18.68 -4.40 4.81
C LYS A 196 18.47 -4.10 3.32
N ALA A 197 19.04 -3.01 2.81
CA ALA A 197 18.98 -2.65 1.40
C ALA A 197 19.74 -3.65 0.52
N ARG A 198 20.92 -4.11 0.95
CA ARG A 198 21.68 -5.15 0.24
C ARG A 198 20.90 -6.46 0.17
N GLU A 199 20.36 -6.90 1.30
CA GLU A 199 19.51 -8.10 1.34
C GLU A 199 18.26 -7.97 0.45
N THR A 200 17.67 -6.76 0.41
CA THR A 200 16.53 -6.44 -0.46
C THR A 200 16.86 -6.60 -1.93
N LEU A 201 18.00 -6.11 -2.39
CA LEU A 201 18.44 -6.27 -3.78
C LEU A 201 18.83 -7.71 -4.12
N GLU A 202 19.53 -8.41 -3.22
CA GLU A 202 20.07 -9.75 -3.51
C GLU A 202 19.01 -10.84 -3.42
N ILE A 203 18.03 -10.70 -2.51
CA ILE A 203 17.07 -11.76 -2.19
C ILE A 203 15.64 -11.36 -2.56
N TYR A 204 15.11 -10.28 -1.97
CA TYR A 204 13.68 -9.97 -2.09
C TYR A 204 13.26 -9.44 -3.47
N ALA A 205 14.07 -8.59 -4.12
CA ALA A 205 13.76 -8.07 -5.45
C ALA A 205 13.70 -9.19 -6.52
N PRO A 206 14.65 -10.15 -6.58
CA PRO A 206 14.54 -11.33 -7.44
C PRO A 206 13.31 -12.20 -7.13
N LEU A 207 12.94 -12.34 -5.85
CA LEU A 207 11.73 -13.07 -5.46
C LEU A 207 10.46 -12.38 -5.95
N ALA A 208 10.34 -11.06 -5.77
CA ALA A 208 9.23 -10.28 -6.31
C ALA A 208 9.12 -10.41 -7.83
N HIS A 209 10.26 -10.42 -8.54
CA HIS A 209 10.29 -10.65 -9.99
C HIS A 209 9.74 -12.03 -10.36
N ARG A 210 10.13 -13.10 -9.64
CA ARG A 210 9.63 -14.46 -9.89
C ARG A 210 8.14 -14.60 -9.65
N LEU A 211 7.57 -13.82 -8.74
CA LEU A 211 6.13 -13.77 -8.49
C LEU A 211 5.36 -12.86 -9.47
N GLY A 212 6.06 -12.21 -10.41
CA GLY A 212 5.44 -11.24 -11.33
C GLY A 212 5.05 -9.91 -10.66
N MET A 213 5.47 -9.67 -9.41
CA MET A 213 5.17 -8.47 -8.63
C MET A 213 6.10 -7.31 -9.01
N ASN A 214 6.03 -6.90 -10.28
CA ASN A 214 6.96 -5.93 -10.87
C ASN A 214 6.92 -4.55 -10.19
N THR A 215 5.74 -4.08 -9.76
CA THR A 215 5.61 -2.79 -9.06
C THR A 215 6.40 -2.80 -7.75
N ILE A 216 6.23 -3.84 -6.93
CA ILE A 216 6.98 -4.00 -5.67
C ILE A 216 8.47 -4.15 -5.96
N LYS A 217 8.83 -4.98 -6.94
CA LYS A 217 10.22 -5.19 -7.34
C LYS A 217 10.93 -3.85 -7.60
N TRP A 218 10.37 -3.03 -8.49
CA TRP A 218 11.00 -1.77 -8.88
C TRP A 218 11.09 -0.79 -7.72
N GLU A 219 10.07 -0.73 -6.87
CA GLU A 219 10.09 0.15 -5.70
C GLU A 219 11.13 -0.31 -4.66
N LEU A 220 11.24 -1.62 -4.40
CA LEU A 220 12.29 -2.18 -3.55
C LEU A 220 13.69 -1.91 -4.12
N GLU A 221 13.85 -2.04 -5.44
CA GLU A 221 15.11 -1.74 -6.14
C GLU A 221 15.52 -0.28 -6.00
N ASP A 222 14.61 0.65 -6.29
CA ASP A 222 14.88 2.09 -6.22
C ASP A 222 15.17 2.55 -4.78
N LEU A 223 14.40 2.07 -3.78
CA LEU A 223 14.63 2.39 -2.36
C LEU A 223 15.97 1.84 -1.86
N SER A 224 16.32 0.62 -2.27
CA SER A 224 17.59 0.01 -1.89
C SER A 224 18.77 0.70 -2.57
N PHE A 225 18.59 1.10 -3.82
CA PHE A 225 19.59 1.87 -4.56
C PHE A 225 19.85 3.24 -3.93
N ALA A 226 18.80 3.97 -3.58
CA ALA A 226 18.89 5.25 -2.88
C ALA A 226 19.62 5.13 -1.52
N THR A 227 19.44 4.00 -0.83
CA THR A 227 20.06 3.76 0.48
C THR A 227 21.54 3.34 0.36
N LEU A 228 21.89 2.51 -0.62
CA LEU A 228 23.25 1.99 -0.80
C LEU A 228 24.19 2.98 -1.48
N TYR A 229 23.69 3.77 -2.43
CA TYR A 229 24.49 4.68 -3.26
C TYR A 229 23.83 6.05 -3.38
N PRO A 230 23.64 6.79 -2.26
CA PRO A 230 22.88 8.04 -2.24
C PRO A 230 23.42 9.09 -3.22
N LYS A 231 24.75 9.25 -3.31
CA LYS A 231 25.39 10.21 -4.23
C LYS A 231 25.07 9.93 -5.70
N VAL A 232 25.14 8.65 -6.09
CA VAL A 232 24.87 8.24 -7.48
C VAL A 232 23.37 8.34 -7.77
N TYR A 233 22.53 8.01 -6.79
CA TYR A 233 21.09 8.19 -6.88
C TYR A 233 20.73 9.65 -7.14
N ASP A 234 21.25 10.59 -6.34
CA ASP A 234 20.99 12.03 -6.48
C ASP A 234 21.48 12.58 -7.83
N GLU A 235 22.64 12.12 -8.31
CA GLU A 235 23.16 12.47 -9.63
C GLU A 235 22.21 12.00 -10.75
N ILE A 236 21.76 10.74 -10.71
CA ILE A 236 20.81 10.21 -11.68
C ILE A 236 19.49 10.97 -11.62
N VAL A 237 18.99 11.30 -10.42
CA VAL A 237 17.75 12.08 -10.26
C VAL A 237 17.90 13.47 -10.88
N HIS A 238 19.00 14.17 -10.62
CA HIS A 238 19.27 15.49 -11.18
C HIS A 238 19.33 15.44 -12.71
N LEU A 239 20.10 14.50 -13.26
CA LEU A 239 20.24 14.32 -14.71
C LEU A 239 18.91 13.96 -15.39
N VAL A 240 18.06 13.16 -14.75
CA VAL A 240 16.73 12.80 -15.25
C VAL A 240 15.76 14.00 -15.18
N ALA A 241 15.90 14.87 -14.17
CA ALA A 241 15.10 16.07 -13.98
C ALA A 241 15.45 17.16 -14.99
N GLU A 242 16.73 17.42 -15.25
CA GLU A 242 17.19 18.38 -16.27
C GLU A 242 16.63 18.05 -17.66
N ARG A 243 16.54 16.76 -17.99
CA ARG A 243 16.03 16.28 -19.27
C ARG A 243 14.52 16.00 -19.27
N ALA A 244 13.82 16.24 -18.16
CA ALA A 244 12.39 15.94 -18.05
C ALA A 244 11.51 16.73 -19.02
N PRO A 245 11.69 18.06 -19.22
CA PRO A 245 10.82 18.83 -20.13
C PRO A 245 10.90 18.34 -21.58
N ALA A 246 12.12 18.19 -22.11
CA ALA A 246 12.33 17.68 -23.46
C ALA A 246 11.81 16.25 -23.65
N ARG A 247 11.92 15.42 -22.61
CA ARG A 247 11.40 14.04 -22.61
C ARG A 247 9.87 14.02 -22.63
N GLU A 248 9.21 14.88 -21.85
CA GLU A 248 7.75 14.96 -21.79
C GLU A 248 7.16 15.44 -23.11
N GLU A 249 7.78 16.44 -23.75
CA GLU A 249 7.40 16.92 -25.08
C GLU A 249 7.57 15.82 -26.15
N TYR A 250 8.71 15.12 -26.12
CA TYR A 250 8.93 13.97 -27.01
C TYR A 250 7.94 12.83 -26.76
N LEU A 251 7.66 12.51 -25.48
CA LEU A 251 6.67 11.51 -25.10
C LEU A 251 5.26 11.88 -25.55
N ALA A 252 4.89 13.16 -25.47
CA ALA A 252 3.61 13.65 -25.95
C ALA A 252 3.49 13.47 -27.46
N THR A 253 4.54 13.86 -28.20
CA THR A 253 4.60 13.71 -29.67
C THR A 253 4.45 12.24 -30.08
N VAL A 254 5.29 11.35 -29.51
CA VAL A 254 5.24 9.91 -29.79
C VAL A 254 3.89 9.32 -29.38
N ARG A 255 3.32 9.75 -28.25
CA ARG A 255 2.01 9.28 -27.80
C ARG A 255 0.92 9.66 -28.80
N ASP A 256 0.95 10.88 -29.33
CA ASP A 256 -0.04 11.37 -30.27
C ASP A 256 0.06 10.66 -31.62
N GLU A 257 1.28 10.44 -32.12
CA GLU A 257 1.55 9.64 -33.33
C GLU A 257 1.03 8.21 -33.16
N VAL A 258 1.46 7.51 -32.11
CA VAL A 258 1.02 6.14 -31.81
C VAL A 258 -0.50 6.06 -31.65
N THR A 259 -1.12 7.07 -31.04
CA THR A 259 -2.59 7.11 -30.88
C THR A 259 -3.29 7.32 -32.21
N ALA A 260 -2.73 8.12 -33.12
CA ALA A 260 -3.28 8.33 -34.46
C ALA A 260 -3.20 7.05 -35.31
N ASP A 261 -2.09 6.33 -35.24
CA ASP A 261 -1.91 5.06 -35.96
C ASP A 261 -2.89 3.99 -35.49
N LEU A 262 -3.03 3.85 -34.16
CA LEU A 262 -3.98 2.91 -33.56
C LEU A 262 -5.43 3.27 -33.93
N LYS A 263 -5.78 4.55 -34.02
CA LYS A 263 -7.09 5.01 -34.51
C LYS A 263 -7.32 4.67 -35.98
N THR A 264 -6.32 4.87 -36.85
CA THR A 264 -6.39 4.53 -38.28
C THR A 264 -6.61 3.03 -38.47
N ALA A 265 -5.92 2.21 -37.67
CA ALA A 265 -6.09 0.76 -37.63
C ALA A 265 -7.41 0.31 -36.94
N LYS A 266 -8.22 1.25 -36.41
CA LYS A 266 -9.47 1.00 -35.67
C LYS A 266 -9.28 0.12 -34.43
N ILE A 267 -8.12 0.21 -33.79
CA ILE A 267 -7.77 -0.53 -32.57
C ILE A 267 -8.09 0.34 -31.36
N LYS A 268 -8.87 -0.19 -30.41
CA LYS A 268 -9.09 0.46 -29.13
C LYS A 268 -7.90 0.15 -28.22
N ALA A 269 -7.15 1.19 -27.87
CA ALA A 269 -5.97 1.06 -27.03
C ALA A 269 -5.80 2.28 -26.12
N VAL A 270 -5.21 2.07 -24.93
CA VAL A 270 -4.78 3.14 -24.04
C VAL A 270 -3.26 3.23 -24.07
N VAL A 271 -2.75 4.38 -24.52
CA VAL A 271 -1.32 4.66 -24.64
C VAL A 271 -0.87 5.50 -23.44
N THR A 272 0.07 4.98 -22.67
CA THR A 272 0.64 5.64 -21.48
C THR A 272 2.16 5.66 -21.55
N GLY A 273 2.79 6.74 -21.11
CA GLY A 273 4.23 6.75 -20.88
C GLY A 273 4.59 5.85 -19.68
N ARG A 274 5.68 5.09 -19.80
CA ARG A 274 6.24 4.28 -18.72
C ARG A 274 7.57 4.90 -18.28
N PRO A 275 7.63 5.55 -17.10
CA PRO A 275 8.90 6.03 -16.58
C PRO A 275 9.83 4.83 -16.32
N LYS A 276 11.12 5.01 -16.61
CA LYS A 276 12.15 4.04 -16.23
C LYS A 276 12.57 4.27 -14.78
N HIS A 277 12.73 3.18 -14.05
CA HIS A 277 13.20 3.16 -12.66
C HIS A 277 14.70 3.48 -12.59
N TYR A 278 15.12 4.21 -11.55
CA TYR A 278 16.48 4.72 -11.41
C TYR A 278 17.51 3.59 -11.31
N TYR A 279 17.19 2.53 -10.57
CA TYR A 279 18.06 1.37 -10.44
C TYR A 279 18.28 0.66 -11.78
N SER A 280 17.25 0.59 -12.63
CA SER A 280 17.38 0.02 -13.98
C SER A 280 18.28 0.86 -14.90
N ILE A 281 18.29 2.19 -14.72
CA ILE A 281 19.22 3.10 -15.43
C ILE A 281 20.64 2.83 -14.95
N TYR A 282 20.85 2.79 -13.63
CA TYR A 282 22.14 2.49 -13.02
C TYR A 282 22.72 1.14 -13.46
N GLN A 283 21.93 0.06 -13.45
CA GLN A 283 22.37 -1.25 -13.94
C GLN A 283 22.79 -1.20 -15.41
N LYS A 284 22.06 -0.48 -16.27
CA LYS A 284 22.44 -0.31 -17.68
C LYS A 284 23.74 0.47 -17.84
N MET A 285 23.98 1.50 -17.03
CA MET A 285 25.22 2.28 -17.06
C MET A 285 26.43 1.42 -16.70
N ILE A 286 26.36 0.67 -15.59
CA ILE A 286 27.47 -0.17 -15.12
C ILE A 286 27.74 -1.35 -16.06
N VAL A 287 26.69 -2.08 -16.45
CA VAL A 287 26.86 -3.32 -17.23
C VAL A 287 27.28 -3.04 -18.67
N ARG A 288 26.89 -1.90 -19.25
CA ARG A 288 27.18 -1.58 -20.65
C ARG A 288 28.26 -0.53 -20.85
N GLY A 289 28.79 0.08 -19.78
CA GLY A 289 29.85 1.08 -19.85
C GLY A 289 29.52 2.26 -20.76
N ARG A 290 28.23 2.62 -20.89
CA ARG A 290 27.76 3.69 -21.79
C ARG A 290 27.64 5.00 -21.04
N ASP A 291 28.01 6.09 -21.71
CA ASP A 291 27.81 7.45 -21.22
C ASP A 291 26.32 7.78 -21.10
N PHE A 292 25.96 8.59 -20.10
CA PHE A 292 24.58 9.05 -19.86
C PHE A 292 23.98 9.81 -21.07
N ALA A 293 24.84 10.36 -21.94
CA ALA A 293 24.46 10.99 -23.19
C ALA A 293 23.84 10.01 -24.21
N ASP A 294 24.21 8.73 -24.18
CA ASP A 294 23.70 7.71 -25.11
C ASP A 294 22.35 7.11 -24.66
N ILE A 295 21.83 7.53 -23.50
CA ILE A 295 20.55 7.06 -22.98
C ILE A 295 19.39 7.85 -23.62
N TYR A 296 19.34 7.86 -24.95
CA TYR A 296 18.09 8.14 -25.69
C TYR A 296 17.02 7.06 -25.40
N ASP A 297 17.45 5.93 -24.84
CA ASP A 297 16.60 4.84 -24.33
C ASP A 297 15.96 5.18 -22.95
N LEU A 298 15.59 6.41 -22.64
CA LEU A 298 14.88 6.74 -21.38
C LEU A 298 13.35 6.69 -21.50
N VAL A 299 12.85 6.54 -22.71
CA VAL A 299 11.43 6.69 -23.03
C VAL A 299 10.82 5.33 -23.38
N GLY A 300 9.88 4.86 -22.55
CA GLY A 300 9.08 3.68 -22.84
C GLY A 300 7.62 4.08 -23.02
N VAL A 301 6.97 3.59 -24.07
CA VAL A 301 5.52 3.71 -24.25
C VAL A 301 4.88 2.36 -23.94
N ARG A 302 3.78 2.37 -23.20
CA ARG A 302 2.95 1.19 -22.91
C ARG A 302 1.61 1.36 -23.62
N VAL A 303 1.26 0.37 -24.43
CA VAL A 303 -0.02 0.27 -25.12
C VAL A 303 -0.83 -0.84 -24.46
N LEU A 304 -1.99 -0.51 -23.91
CA LEU A 304 -2.92 -1.44 -23.28
C LEU A 304 -4.08 -1.70 -24.25
N VAL A 305 -4.34 -2.98 -24.53
CA VAL A 305 -5.40 -3.45 -25.43
C VAL A 305 -6.14 -4.62 -24.80
N ASP A 306 -7.37 -4.87 -25.25
CA ASP A 306 -8.26 -5.86 -24.63
C ASP A 306 -7.95 -7.30 -25.07
N THR A 307 -7.41 -7.50 -26.28
CA THR A 307 -7.20 -8.84 -26.85
C THR A 307 -5.79 -9.06 -27.39
N VAL A 308 -5.34 -10.32 -27.39
CA VAL A 308 -4.04 -10.73 -27.95
C VAL A 308 -3.95 -10.41 -29.45
N ARG A 309 -5.07 -10.54 -30.18
CA ARG A 309 -5.13 -10.16 -31.60
C ARG A 309 -4.83 -8.67 -31.77
N ASP A 310 -5.40 -7.83 -30.91
CA ASP A 310 -5.19 -6.39 -30.97
C ASP A 310 -3.76 -6.01 -30.55
N CYS A 311 -3.07 -6.80 -29.70
CA CYS A 311 -1.64 -6.64 -29.43
C CYS A 311 -0.80 -6.79 -30.71
N TYR A 312 -1.05 -7.85 -31.49
CA TYR A 312 -0.31 -8.08 -32.73
C TYR A 312 -0.69 -7.07 -33.82
N ALA A 313 -1.96 -6.66 -33.88
CA ALA A 313 -2.41 -5.62 -34.80
C ALA A 313 -1.77 -4.27 -34.47
N ALA A 314 -1.69 -3.92 -33.18
CA ALA A 314 -1.01 -2.71 -32.71
C ALA A 314 0.49 -2.75 -33.04
N LEU A 315 1.15 -3.89 -32.81
CA LEU A 315 2.56 -4.08 -33.19
C LEU A 315 2.77 -3.92 -34.70
N GLY A 316 1.89 -4.47 -35.51
CA GLY A 316 1.93 -4.33 -36.97
C GLY A 316 1.76 -2.88 -37.42
N ALA A 317 0.79 -2.16 -36.86
CA ALA A 317 0.56 -0.74 -37.17
C ALA A 317 1.77 0.13 -36.81
N LEU A 318 2.42 -0.16 -35.68
CA LEU A 318 3.61 0.57 -35.21
C LEU A 318 4.88 0.28 -36.02
N HIS A 319 5.00 -0.90 -36.61
CA HIS A 319 6.16 -1.29 -37.44
C HIS A 319 5.96 -0.98 -38.93
N SER A 320 4.74 -0.66 -39.37
CA SER A 320 4.47 -0.30 -40.76
C SER A 320 4.84 1.15 -41.11
N HIS A 321 5.30 1.92 -40.12
CA HIS A 321 5.78 3.29 -40.25
C HIS A 321 7.30 3.38 -40.16
#